data_AF-F3G5N6-F1
#
_entry.id   AF-F3G5N6-F1
#
_cell.length_a   1.000
_cell.length_b   1.000
_cell.length_c   1.000
_cell.angle_alpha   90.00
_cell.angle_beta   90.00
_cell.angle_gamma   90.00
#
_symmetry.space_group_name_H-M   'P 1'
#
loop_
_entity.id
_entity.type
_entity.pdbx_description
1 polymer ?
#
loop_
_entity_poly.entity_id
_entity_poly.type
_entity_poly.pdbx_seq_one_letter_code
_entity_poly.pdbx_strand_id
1 'polypeptide(L)'
;MIASLQRITDLPWRRELHSWARSDGVTWVYIFKVLLAAFLTYWLALRLELPQPHTAMITVFIVMQPQSGQVFAKSFYRLLGTLAGSAMMVLLMALFAQSPLPFLGSLALWVGLCSAGAARYRNFRAYGFVLAGYTAAMVGLPALAHPEGSFMSAVWRGVEISLGILCSTAISAAVLPQSSSAAMRNALYLRFGGFARFVVNGLRGDISRAEFETGNVRFVAEAIGLEGLRSVTVFEDPHMRRRNGRLNRLNSEFMAVTTRFNALHQLLERLRLEQADQVLKHIDPGLENLAQLLDGFADRALTNDDAALLVTRLELCKAYFPERVRSLRTELERTLPSDAERLDFHTSFELLYRLLSELLDYARTHASLADHSHEREQWKGSFVPRTHWMTALAAGARATCVVGLISLYWVLTAWPSGASMVLASAATVALSSTTHNPRRMSLQMAGGTLLGALSGFIETFFLFPHIDGFPLLCLLLAPVFVLGAYLGSRPQWTGYGLGLLIFFSLGSVPDNLTVYDPYTFINDYIAMVVGMLICAAAGAIILPPNSRWMWQRLEQALRNQVVFAISAPLKRLGSSFESQTRDLMHQAYGLATGKPLVQRELLRWMFVVLEIGHAIIELRHEQALLP
;
A
#
# COMPACT_ATOMS: atom_id res chain seq x y z
N MET A 1 45.60 -15.98 23.55
CA MET A 1 44.99 -14.64 23.50
C MET A 1 44.12 -14.41 22.25
N ILE A 2 44.44 -15.01 21.08
CA ILE A 2 43.60 -14.94 19.87
C ILE A 2 42.41 -15.92 19.92
N ALA A 3 42.60 -17.12 20.49
CA ALA A 3 41.53 -18.12 20.64
C ALA A 3 40.44 -17.75 21.67
N SER A 4 40.75 -16.86 22.63
CA SER A 4 39.79 -16.33 23.60
C SER A 4 38.91 -15.22 23.03
N LEU A 5 39.38 -14.50 22.00
CA LEU A 5 38.60 -13.47 21.30
C LEU A 5 37.57 -14.10 20.33
N GLN A 6 37.89 -15.26 19.73
CA GLN A 6 36.94 -16.00 18.89
C GLN A 6 35.77 -16.61 19.68
N ARG A 7 35.96 -16.99 20.95
CA ARG A 7 34.85 -17.46 21.81
C ARG A 7 33.87 -16.35 22.22
N ILE A 8 34.30 -15.10 22.21
CA ILE A 8 33.43 -13.95 22.50
C ILE A 8 32.57 -13.59 21.27
N THR A 9 33.05 -13.88 20.06
CA THR A 9 32.29 -13.63 18.82
C THR A 9 31.20 -14.67 18.54
N ASP A 10 31.26 -15.86 19.15
CA ASP A 10 30.29 -16.95 18.96
C ASP A 10 29.20 -17.05 20.05
N LEU A 11 29.10 -16.04 20.93
CA LEU A 11 28.06 -16.02 21.96
C LEU A 11 26.65 -15.93 21.33
N PRO A 12 25.72 -16.84 21.67
CA PRO A 12 24.37 -16.88 21.10
C PRO A 12 23.61 -15.56 21.29
N TRP A 13 23.85 -14.88 22.41
CA TRP A 13 23.30 -13.55 22.72
C TRP A 13 23.65 -12.48 21.70
N ARG A 14 24.81 -12.52 21.03
CA ARG A 14 25.15 -11.56 19.96
C ARG A 14 24.39 -11.85 18.67
N ARG A 15 24.21 -13.12 18.32
CA ARG A 15 23.40 -13.51 17.15
C ARG A 15 21.93 -13.16 17.39
N GLU A 16 21.42 -13.39 18.60
CA GLU A 16 20.07 -12.98 19.00
C GLU A 16 19.90 -11.47 19.14
N LEU A 17 20.89 -10.73 19.66
CA LEU A 17 20.88 -9.27 19.66
C LEU A 17 20.94 -8.71 18.23
N HIS A 18 21.71 -9.31 17.33
CA HIS A 18 21.76 -8.89 15.93
C HIS A 18 20.48 -9.25 15.17
N SER A 19 19.83 -10.39 15.46
CA SER A 19 18.53 -10.71 14.89
C SER A 19 17.44 -9.80 15.45
N TRP A 20 17.42 -9.56 16.77
CA TRP A 20 16.51 -8.63 17.44
C TRP A 20 16.69 -7.20 16.93
N ALA A 21 17.93 -6.72 16.81
CA ALA A 21 18.23 -5.38 16.29
C ALA A 21 17.80 -5.22 14.82
N ARG A 22 17.79 -6.30 14.04
CA ARG A 22 17.34 -6.29 12.63
C ARG A 22 15.83 -6.38 12.47
N SER A 23 15.10 -7.01 13.39
CA SER A 23 13.63 -7.13 13.33
C SER A 23 12.93 -6.16 14.28
N ASP A 24 13.02 -6.38 15.58
CA ASP A 24 12.25 -5.67 16.61
C ASP A 24 12.87 -4.32 16.97
N GLY A 25 14.19 -4.17 16.84
CA GLY A 25 14.91 -2.91 17.12
C GLY A 25 14.40 -1.75 16.27
N VAL A 26 14.03 -2.01 15.01
CA VAL A 26 13.42 -1.00 14.12
C VAL A 26 12.06 -0.54 14.64
N THR A 27 11.24 -1.47 15.14
CA THR A 27 9.93 -1.17 15.73
C THR A 27 10.09 -0.34 17.01
N TRP A 28 11.05 -0.66 17.87
CA TRP A 28 11.31 0.12 19.09
C TRP A 28 11.83 1.53 18.79
N VAL A 29 12.70 1.67 17.79
CA VAL A 29 13.14 2.99 17.30
C VAL A 29 11.96 3.80 16.78
N TYR A 30 11.04 3.17 16.03
CA TYR A 30 9.81 3.83 15.58
C TYR A 30 8.93 4.28 16.76
N ILE A 31 8.68 3.40 17.74
CA ILE A 31 7.89 3.74 18.94
C ILE A 31 8.52 4.90 19.71
N PHE A 32 9.83 4.89 19.88
CA PHE A 32 10.56 5.98 20.53
C PHE A 32 10.37 7.31 19.80
N LYS A 33 10.46 7.32 18.45
CA LYS A 33 10.18 8.53 17.65
C LYS A 33 8.74 9.01 17.83
N VAL A 34 7.77 8.10 17.84
CA VAL A 34 6.34 8.41 18.06
C VAL A 34 6.17 9.10 19.41
N LEU A 35 6.70 8.53 20.49
CA LEU A 35 6.61 9.11 21.84
C LEU A 35 7.26 10.49 21.91
N LEU A 36 8.49 10.61 21.44
CA LEU A 36 9.22 11.88 21.46
C LEU A 36 8.44 12.97 20.71
N ALA A 37 7.85 12.63 19.56
CA ALA A 37 7.08 13.58 18.77
C ALA A 37 5.72 13.92 19.39
N ALA A 38 5.04 12.93 19.96
CA ALA A 38 3.76 13.15 20.62
C ALA A 38 3.95 14.08 21.83
N PHE A 39 4.91 13.79 22.70
CA PHE A 39 5.18 14.60 23.89
C PHE A 39 5.74 15.99 23.56
N LEU A 40 6.64 16.12 22.57
CA LEU A 40 7.11 17.44 22.13
C LEU A 40 5.95 18.28 21.58
N THR A 41 5.09 17.68 20.75
CA THR A 41 3.92 18.38 20.18
C THR A 41 2.95 18.79 21.28
N TYR A 42 2.66 17.88 22.21
CA TYR A 42 1.73 18.14 23.31
C TYR A 42 2.28 19.20 24.27
N TRP A 43 3.58 19.17 24.58
CA TRP A 43 4.23 20.22 25.37
C TRP A 43 4.14 21.60 24.72
N LEU A 44 4.44 21.68 23.42
CA LEU A 44 4.36 22.93 22.66
C LEU A 44 2.91 23.43 22.54
N ALA A 45 1.94 22.53 22.30
CA ALA A 45 0.52 22.88 22.27
C ALA A 45 0.05 23.42 23.63
N LEU A 46 0.53 22.78 24.71
CA LEU A 46 0.57 23.20 26.11
C LEU A 46 0.91 24.69 26.25
N ARG A 47 2.16 24.98 25.88
CA ARG A 47 2.81 26.28 26.05
C ARG A 47 2.24 27.39 25.18
N LEU A 48 1.72 27.03 24.01
CA LEU A 48 1.07 27.96 23.08
C LEU A 48 -0.41 28.17 23.42
N GLU A 49 -0.92 27.54 24.49
CA GLU A 49 -2.30 27.61 24.94
C GLU A 49 -3.30 27.32 23.80
N LEU A 50 -2.96 26.32 22.96
CA LEU A 50 -3.84 25.94 21.86
C LEU A 50 -5.18 25.42 22.41
N PRO A 51 -6.32 25.72 21.77
CA PRO A 51 -7.63 25.33 22.28
C PRO A 51 -7.79 23.83 22.47
N GLN A 52 -7.25 23.02 21.56
CA GLN A 52 -7.38 21.56 21.61
C GLN A 52 -6.00 20.87 21.44
N PRO A 53 -5.17 20.81 22.50
CA PRO A 53 -3.82 20.25 22.40
C PRO A 53 -3.80 18.76 22.00
N HIS A 54 -4.84 18.02 22.36
CA HIS A 54 -4.98 16.61 21.98
C HIS A 54 -5.07 16.42 20.46
N THR A 55 -5.63 17.37 19.69
CA THR A 55 -5.78 17.23 18.23
C THR A 55 -4.43 17.32 17.52
N ALA A 56 -3.56 18.22 18.00
CA ALA A 56 -2.18 18.34 17.55
C ALA A 56 -1.43 17.03 17.79
N MET A 57 -1.60 16.41 18.96
CA MET A 57 -0.99 15.12 19.28
C MET A 57 -1.54 13.96 18.44
N ILE A 58 -2.87 13.88 18.23
CA ILE A 58 -3.49 12.90 17.32
C ILE A 58 -2.87 12.99 15.92
N THR A 59 -2.46 14.20 15.49
CA THR A 59 -1.79 14.32 14.20
C THR A 59 -0.49 13.56 14.10
N VAL A 60 0.29 13.53 15.18
CA VAL A 60 1.53 12.77 15.25
C VAL A 60 1.26 11.29 15.07
N PHE A 61 0.31 10.72 15.82
CA PHE A 61 -0.01 9.29 15.74
C PHE A 61 -0.48 8.85 14.36
N ILE A 62 -1.22 9.71 13.68
CA ILE A 62 -1.70 9.39 12.34
C ILE A 62 -0.57 9.58 11.31
N VAL A 63 0.25 10.63 11.40
CA VAL A 63 1.26 10.95 10.37
C VAL A 63 2.53 10.12 10.50
N MET A 64 2.91 9.77 11.73
CA MET A 64 4.17 9.08 12.01
C MET A 64 4.19 7.69 11.34
N GLN A 65 5.28 7.41 10.62
CA GLN A 65 5.55 6.17 9.91
C GLN A 65 7.00 5.75 10.16
N PRO A 66 7.35 4.46 10.00
CA PRO A 66 8.73 4.00 10.19
C PRO A 66 9.74 4.70 9.27
N GLN A 67 9.33 5.00 8.02
CA GLN A 67 10.16 5.64 7.00
C GLN A 67 9.90 7.15 6.94
N SER A 68 10.96 7.96 6.90
CA SER A 68 10.85 9.42 6.98
C SER A 68 10.13 10.01 5.76
N GLY A 69 10.38 9.50 4.54
CA GLY A 69 9.67 9.95 3.34
C GLY A 69 8.15 9.75 3.42
N GLN A 70 7.69 8.68 4.08
CA GLN A 70 6.25 8.43 4.28
C GLN A 70 5.62 9.48 5.19
N VAL A 71 6.34 9.91 6.23
CA VAL A 71 5.92 11.00 7.11
C VAL A 71 5.75 12.29 6.31
N PHE A 72 6.73 12.68 5.49
CA PHE A 72 6.62 13.88 4.63
C PHE A 72 5.42 13.83 3.68
N ALA A 73 5.24 12.71 2.96
CA ALA A 73 4.13 12.56 2.03
C ALA A 73 2.78 12.61 2.75
N LYS A 74 2.65 11.93 3.89
CA LYS A 74 1.42 11.90 4.70
C LYS A 74 1.12 13.26 5.33
N SER A 75 2.15 13.99 5.79
CA SER A 75 2.06 15.38 6.26
C SER A 75 1.49 16.31 5.20
N PHE A 76 2.01 16.25 3.96
CA PHE A 76 1.56 17.11 2.87
C PHE A 76 0.06 16.91 2.55
N TYR A 77 -0.38 15.66 2.38
CA TYR A 77 -1.79 15.37 2.13
C TYR A 77 -2.69 15.62 3.34
N ARG A 78 -2.14 15.52 4.57
CA ARG A 78 -2.87 15.90 5.77
C ARG A 78 -3.19 17.39 5.80
N LEU A 79 -2.21 18.23 5.48
CA LEU A 79 -2.40 19.68 5.46
C LEU A 79 -3.46 20.05 4.42
N LEU A 80 -3.35 19.52 3.20
CA LEU A 80 -4.33 19.76 2.13
C LEU A 80 -5.74 19.28 2.52
N GLY A 81 -5.85 18.06 3.08
CA GLY A 81 -7.14 17.52 3.52
C GLY A 81 -7.77 18.35 4.63
N THR A 82 -6.96 18.81 5.58
CA THR A 82 -7.41 19.68 6.68
C THR A 82 -7.94 21.00 6.15
N LEU A 83 -7.19 21.67 5.27
CA LEU A 83 -7.61 22.94 4.68
C LEU A 83 -8.91 22.78 3.89
N ALA A 84 -9.03 21.72 3.08
CA ALA A 84 -10.25 21.44 2.32
C ALA A 84 -11.45 21.14 3.23
N GLY A 85 -11.25 20.32 4.27
CA GLY A 85 -12.30 19.97 5.24
C GLY A 85 -12.75 21.16 6.07
N SER A 86 -11.81 21.97 6.58
CA SER A 86 -12.11 23.20 7.32
C SER A 86 -12.81 24.24 6.44
N ALA A 87 -12.36 24.45 5.19
CA ALA A 87 -13.02 25.38 4.27
C ALA A 87 -14.45 24.96 3.93
N MET A 88 -14.67 23.66 3.67
CA MET A 88 -16.01 23.12 3.43
C MET A 88 -16.89 23.26 4.67
N MET A 89 -16.35 23.01 5.87
CA MET A 89 -17.09 23.20 7.12
C MET A 89 -17.54 24.66 7.30
N VAL A 90 -16.66 25.63 7.09
CA VAL A 90 -17.03 27.07 7.15
C VAL A 90 -18.14 27.38 6.14
N LEU A 91 -18.04 26.85 4.91
CA LEU A 91 -19.07 27.02 3.89
C LEU A 91 -20.42 26.42 4.32
N LEU A 92 -20.42 25.18 4.84
CA LEU A 92 -21.64 24.54 5.33
C LEU A 92 -22.25 25.29 6.51
N MET A 93 -21.42 25.81 7.42
CA MET A 93 -21.89 26.63 8.53
C MET A 93 -22.49 27.94 8.03
N ALA A 94 -21.85 28.62 7.07
CA ALA A 94 -22.38 29.85 6.49
C ALA A 94 -23.75 29.64 5.79
N LEU A 95 -23.96 28.49 5.17
CA LEU A 95 -25.20 28.17 4.44
C LEU A 95 -26.32 27.63 5.34
N PHE A 96 -25.98 26.87 6.39
CA PHE A 96 -26.95 26.08 7.16
C PHE A 96 -26.89 26.30 8.68
N ALA A 97 -26.19 27.33 9.17
CA ALA A 97 -26.11 27.63 10.61
C ALA A 97 -27.48 27.76 11.30
N GLN A 98 -28.54 28.12 10.55
CA GLN A 98 -29.88 28.31 11.11
C GLN A 98 -30.59 26.99 11.48
N SER A 99 -30.16 25.85 10.91
CA SER A 99 -30.84 24.57 11.16
C SER A 99 -29.86 23.37 11.17
N PRO A 100 -29.81 22.59 12.26
CA PRO A 100 -28.87 21.46 12.38
C PRO A 100 -29.12 20.33 11.36
N LEU A 101 -30.37 20.10 10.96
CA LEU A 101 -30.75 18.97 10.11
C LEU A 101 -30.13 19.05 8.70
N PRO A 102 -30.25 20.15 7.93
CA PRO A 102 -29.58 20.26 6.63
C PRO A 102 -28.05 20.32 6.78
N PHE A 103 -27.52 20.92 7.84
CA PHE A 103 -26.07 20.89 8.10
C PHE A 103 -25.55 19.45 8.20
N LEU A 104 -26.19 18.61 9.03
CA LEU A 104 -25.80 17.21 9.21
C LEU A 104 -26.01 16.38 7.92
N GLY A 105 -27.08 16.64 7.17
CA GLY A 105 -27.32 16.02 5.87
C GLY A 105 -26.24 16.36 4.84
N SER A 106 -25.86 17.63 4.74
CA SER A 106 -24.78 18.08 3.86
C SER A 106 -23.41 17.57 4.30
N LEU A 107 -23.16 17.50 5.61
CA LEU A 107 -21.96 16.89 6.17
C LEU A 107 -21.87 15.40 5.80
N ALA A 108 -22.97 14.66 5.91
CA ALA A 108 -23.02 13.26 5.51
C ALA A 108 -22.72 13.08 4.02
N LEU A 109 -23.27 13.94 3.15
CA LEU A 109 -22.97 13.94 1.72
C LEU A 109 -21.50 14.27 1.44
N TRP A 110 -20.92 15.23 2.15
CA TRP A 110 -19.51 15.59 2.01
C TRP A 110 -18.58 14.43 2.44
N VAL A 111 -18.85 13.81 3.59
CA VAL A 111 -18.10 12.64 4.06
C VAL A 111 -18.26 11.46 3.07
N GLY A 112 -19.44 11.32 2.47
CA GLY A 112 -19.71 10.42 1.35
C GLY A 112 -18.83 10.67 0.13
N LEU A 113 -18.84 11.89 -0.39
CA LEU A 113 -18.02 12.30 -1.53
C LEU A 113 -16.53 12.09 -1.27
N CYS A 114 -16.07 12.46 -0.07
CA CYS A 114 -14.71 12.26 0.38
C CYS A 114 -14.35 10.77 0.47
N SER A 115 -15.24 9.92 0.99
CA SER A 115 -15.02 8.47 1.06
C SER A 115 -14.99 7.81 -0.33
N ALA A 116 -15.80 8.31 -1.27
CA ALA A 116 -15.73 7.89 -2.67
C ALA A 116 -14.41 8.31 -3.33
N GLY A 117 -13.96 9.56 -3.09
CA GLY A 117 -12.66 10.05 -3.52
C GLY A 117 -11.51 9.22 -2.95
N ALA A 118 -11.56 8.90 -1.66
CA ALA A 118 -10.57 8.08 -0.96
C ALA A 118 -10.48 6.66 -1.54
N ALA A 119 -11.60 6.04 -1.90
CA ALA A 119 -11.61 4.73 -2.56
C ALA A 119 -11.11 4.81 -4.02
N ARG A 120 -11.34 5.93 -4.72
CA ARG A 120 -10.92 6.12 -6.12
C ARG A 120 -9.42 6.36 -6.26
N TYR A 121 -8.86 7.24 -5.44
CA TYR A 121 -7.43 7.55 -5.48
C TYR A 121 -6.64 6.57 -4.63
N ARG A 122 -5.37 6.34 -4.95
CA ARG A 122 -4.47 5.45 -4.20
C ARG A 122 -3.33 6.21 -3.54
N ASN A 123 -2.58 5.51 -2.69
CA ASN A 123 -1.46 6.02 -1.90
C ASN A 123 -1.91 7.18 -1.00
N PHE A 124 -1.02 8.10 -0.65
CA PHE A 124 -1.34 9.21 0.26
C PHE A 124 -2.37 10.22 -0.26
N ARG A 125 -2.72 10.17 -1.57
CA ARG A 125 -3.83 10.97 -2.12
C ARG A 125 -5.18 10.55 -1.55
N ALA A 126 -5.40 9.23 -1.41
CA ALA A 126 -6.59 8.67 -0.79
C ALA A 126 -6.77 9.22 0.63
N TYR A 127 -5.66 9.27 1.36
CA TYR A 127 -5.59 9.78 2.71
C TYR A 127 -5.99 11.26 2.80
N GLY A 128 -5.61 12.12 1.86
CA GLY A 128 -6.08 13.51 1.82
C GLY A 128 -7.62 13.65 1.77
N PHE A 129 -8.31 12.80 0.99
CA PHE A 129 -9.77 12.77 0.94
C PHE A 129 -10.39 12.27 2.24
N VAL A 130 -9.85 11.19 2.82
CA VAL A 130 -10.27 10.72 4.16
C VAL A 130 -10.20 11.86 5.16
N LEU A 131 -9.11 12.63 5.12
CA LEU A 131 -8.93 13.73 6.05
C LEU A 131 -9.89 14.89 5.84
N ALA A 132 -10.17 15.26 4.59
CA ALA A 132 -11.16 16.30 4.29
C ALA A 132 -12.56 15.95 4.83
N GLY A 133 -12.93 14.66 4.83
CA GLY A 133 -14.20 14.18 5.38
C GLY A 133 -14.29 14.31 6.89
N TYR A 134 -13.42 13.61 7.65
CA TYR A 134 -13.54 13.60 9.11
C TYR A 134 -13.17 14.95 9.75
N THR A 135 -12.26 15.75 9.16
CA THR A 135 -11.94 17.09 9.68
C THR A 135 -13.16 18.01 9.62
N ALA A 136 -13.95 17.93 8.55
CA ALA A 136 -15.19 18.71 8.45
C ALA A 136 -16.15 18.36 9.60
N ALA A 137 -16.28 17.08 9.96
CA ALA A 137 -17.08 16.67 11.11
C ALA A 137 -16.46 17.11 12.43
N MET A 138 -15.14 16.97 12.58
CA MET A 138 -14.41 17.28 13.81
C MET A 138 -14.40 18.78 14.15
N VAL A 139 -14.38 19.67 13.15
CA VAL A 139 -14.49 21.12 13.37
C VAL A 139 -15.95 21.58 13.36
N GLY A 140 -16.79 20.95 12.54
CA GLY A 140 -18.18 21.38 12.34
C GLY A 140 -19.14 21.01 13.47
N LEU A 141 -18.98 19.82 14.08
CA LEU A 141 -19.89 19.36 15.13
C LEU A 141 -19.82 20.22 16.41
N PRO A 142 -18.65 20.60 16.93
CA PRO A 142 -18.57 21.53 18.07
C PRO A 142 -19.10 22.93 17.72
N ALA A 143 -18.88 23.37 16.48
CA ALA A 143 -19.32 24.68 16.01
C ALA A 143 -20.85 24.81 15.85
N LEU A 144 -21.61 23.70 15.92
CA LEU A 144 -23.08 23.76 15.96
C LEU A 144 -23.62 24.47 17.21
N ALA A 145 -22.89 24.39 18.32
CA ALA A 145 -23.28 25.07 19.56
C ALA A 145 -22.99 26.59 19.49
N HIS A 146 -21.94 26.98 18.77
CA HIS A 146 -21.46 28.35 18.65
C HIS A 146 -21.07 28.68 17.19
N PRO A 147 -22.04 28.88 16.28
CA PRO A 147 -21.78 29.07 14.85
C PRO A 147 -20.87 30.27 14.52
N GLU A 148 -20.94 31.33 15.33
CA GLU A 148 -20.13 32.54 15.24
C GLU A 148 -18.63 32.28 15.33
N GLY A 149 -18.22 31.25 16.08
CA GLY A 149 -16.81 30.87 16.27
C GLY A 149 -16.26 29.91 15.20
N SER A 150 -17.07 29.53 14.19
CA SER A 150 -16.70 28.49 13.22
C SER A 150 -15.45 28.81 12.40
N PHE A 151 -15.28 30.07 11.97
CA PHE A 151 -14.09 30.50 11.24
C PHE A 151 -12.82 30.39 12.09
N MET A 152 -12.85 30.90 13.33
CA MET A 152 -11.70 30.80 14.22
C MET A 152 -11.39 29.34 14.59
N SER A 153 -12.41 28.51 14.77
CA SER A 153 -12.24 27.06 15.00
C SER A 153 -11.50 26.39 13.82
N ALA A 154 -11.80 26.79 12.59
CA ALA A 154 -11.08 26.33 11.40
C ALA A 154 -9.62 26.78 11.37
N VAL A 155 -9.33 28.02 11.76
CA VAL A 155 -7.97 28.56 11.86
C VAL A 155 -7.16 27.82 12.91
N TRP A 156 -7.71 27.65 14.12
CA TRP A 156 -7.08 26.90 15.19
C TRP A 156 -6.75 25.48 14.77
N ARG A 157 -7.67 24.82 14.05
CA ARG A 157 -7.39 23.49 13.53
C ARG A 157 -6.23 23.47 12.55
N GLY A 158 -6.11 24.48 11.69
CA GLY A 158 -4.96 24.63 10.79
C GLY A 158 -3.64 24.73 11.55
N VAL A 159 -3.62 25.52 12.63
CA VAL A 159 -2.43 25.72 13.49
C VAL A 159 -2.07 24.44 14.25
N GLU A 160 -3.04 23.81 14.92
CA GLU A 160 -2.87 22.56 15.69
C GLU A 160 -2.29 21.45 14.81
N ILE A 161 -2.84 21.27 13.61
CA ILE A 161 -2.39 20.25 12.67
C ILE A 161 -1.00 20.58 12.11
N SER A 162 -0.72 21.86 11.83
CA SER A 162 0.60 22.29 11.36
C SER A 162 1.68 22.06 12.43
N LEU A 163 1.38 22.32 13.70
CA LEU A 163 2.31 22.11 14.80
C LEU A 163 2.73 20.64 14.91
N GLY A 164 1.77 19.71 14.91
CA GLY A 164 2.09 18.28 14.99
C GLY A 164 2.76 17.73 13.72
N ILE A 165 2.45 18.29 12.53
CA ILE A 165 3.20 18.00 11.30
C ILE A 165 4.66 18.45 11.43
N LEU A 166 4.92 19.67 11.91
CA LEU A 166 6.28 20.20 12.06
C LEU A 166 7.09 19.35 13.04
N CYS A 167 6.53 19.02 14.20
CA CYS A 167 7.21 18.21 15.22
C CYS A 167 7.47 16.78 14.73
N SER A 168 6.48 16.10 14.14
CA SER A 168 6.64 14.73 13.61
C SER A 168 7.67 14.66 12.48
N THR A 169 7.67 15.66 11.61
CA THR A 169 8.62 15.76 10.50
C THR A 169 10.04 16.04 11.01
N ALA A 170 10.21 16.97 11.95
CA ALA A 170 11.50 17.30 12.55
C ALA A 170 12.12 16.08 13.25
N ILE A 171 11.34 15.36 14.07
CA ILE A 171 11.83 14.18 14.79
C ILE A 171 12.12 13.01 13.84
N SER A 172 11.30 12.82 12.81
CA SER A 172 11.54 11.79 11.79
C SER A 172 12.80 12.05 10.97
N ALA A 173 13.18 13.31 10.79
CA ALA A 173 14.42 13.71 10.11
C ALA A 173 15.63 13.65 11.05
N ALA A 174 15.49 14.03 12.32
CA ALA A 174 16.59 14.13 13.27
C ALA A 174 16.99 12.79 13.92
N VAL A 175 16.01 11.95 14.28
CA VAL A 175 16.26 10.69 15.02
C VAL A 175 16.37 9.55 14.02
N LEU A 176 17.57 8.97 13.84
CA LEU A 176 17.85 7.76 13.03
C LEU A 176 17.02 7.69 11.73
N PRO A 177 17.21 8.64 10.78
CA PRO A 177 16.39 8.72 9.59
C PRO A 177 16.50 7.43 8.76
N GLN A 178 15.35 6.77 8.53
CA GLN A 178 15.28 5.62 7.64
C GLN A 178 14.80 6.12 6.28
N SER A 179 15.71 6.18 5.31
CA SER A 179 15.39 6.77 4.02
C SER A 179 14.58 5.82 3.15
N SER A 180 13.49 6.33 2.58
CA SER A 180 12.64 5.56 1.67
C SER A 180 13.40 5.21 0.39
N SER A 181 14.39 6.05 0.03
CA SER A 181 15.32 5.85 -1.08
C SER A 181 16.22 4.62 -0.87
N ALA A 182 16.77 4.43 0.33
CA ALA A 182 17.56 3.24 0.64
C ALA A 182 16.68 1.98 0.67
N ALA A 183 15.48 2.05 1.24
CA ALA A 183 14.53 0.94 1.25
C ALA A 183 14.12 0.52 -0.18
N MET A 184 13.84 1.50 -1.05
CA MET A 184 13.58 1.28 -2.48
C MET A 184 14.75 0.56 -3.16
N ARG A 185 15.98 1.08 -3.00
CA ARG A 185 17.17 0.49 -3.61
C ARG A 185 17.40 -0.95 -3.14
N ASN A 186 17.23 -1.21 -1.83
CA ASN A 186 17.37 -2.55 -1.29
C ASN A 186 16.31 -3.52 -1.84
N ALA A 187 15.05 -3.08 -1.89
CA ALA A 187 13.96 -3.88 -2.47
C ALA A 187 14.21 -4.16 -3.97
N LEU A 188 14.69 -3.19 -4.73
CA LEU A 188 15.06 -3.33 -6.14
C LEU A 188 16.18 -4.37 -6.33
N TYR A 189 17.24 -4.28 -5.51
CA TYR A 189 18.42 -5.16 -5.62
C TYR A 189 18.10 -6.60 -5.24
N LEU A 190 17.33 -6.82 -4.17
CA LEU A 190 16.97 -8.15 -3.70
C LEU A 190 15.95 -8.85 -4.60
N ARG A 191 15.00 -8.08 -5.17
CA ARG A 191 13.94 -8.62 -6.04
C ARG A 191 14.50 -9.38 -7.25
N PHE A 192 15.52 -8.83 -7.92
CA PHE A 192 16.08 -9.48 -9.09
C PHE A 192 16.76 -10.81 -8.75
N GLY A 193 17.51 -10.89 -7.64
CA GLY A 193 18.16 -12.13 -7.23
C GLY A 193 17.16 -13.26 -6.97
N GLY A 194 16.06 -12.95 -6.29
CA GLY A 194 14.96 -13.91 -6.07
C GLY A 194 14.22 -14.28 -7.37
N PHE A 195 14.09 -13.34 -8.30
CA PHE A 195 13.53 -13.58 -9.63
C PHE A 195 14.45 -14.45 -10.49
N ALA A 196 15.76 -14.20 -10.49
CA ALA A 196 16.74 -15.00 -11.23
C ALA A 196 16.73 -16.46 -10.75
N ARG A 197 16.72 -16.71 -9.43
CA ARG A 197 16.56 -18.07 -8.88
C ARG A 197 15.26 -18.73 -9.35
N PHE A 198 14.16 -17.98 -9.35
CA PHE A 198 12.86 -18.47 -9.81
C PHE A 198 12.87 -18.83 -11.30
N VAL A 199 13.53 -18.03 -12.15
CA VAL A 199 13.69 -18.35 -13.57
C VAL A 199 14.55 -19.60 -13.76
N VAL A 200 15.71 -19.68 -13.08
CA VAL A 200 16.63 -20.82 -13.17
C VAL A 200 15.94 -22.13 -12.83
N ASN A 201 15.27 -22.20 -11.67
CA ASN A 201 14.60 -23.42 -11.24
C ASN A 201 13.45 -23.78 -12.20
N GLY A 202 12.72 -22.80 -12.75
CA GLY A 202 11.62 -23.08 -13.67
C GLY A 202 12.06 -23.51 -15.07
N LEU A 203 13.20 -23.02 -15.56
CA LEU A 203 13.85 -23.50 -16.79
C LEU A 203 14.33 -24.94 -16.63
N ARG A 204 14.98 -25.27 -15.50
CA ARG A 204 15.44 -26.64 -15.18
C ARG A 204 14.30 -27.62 -14.86
N GLY A 205 13.13 -27.11 -14.50
CA GLY A 205 11.96 -27.92 -14.16
C GLY A 205 11.89 -28.37 -12.71
N ASP A 206 12.67 -27.75 -11.83
CA ASP A 206 12.75 -28.04 -10.40
C ASP A 206 11.64 -27.35 -9.58
N ILE A 207 10.71 -26.63 -10.23
CA ILE A 207 9.63 -25.90 -9.57
C ILE A 207 8.33 -26.68 -9.65
N SER A 208 7.69 -26.91 -8.51
CA SER A 208 6.32 -27.42 -8.47
C SER A 208 5.30 -26.34 -8.87
N ARG A 209 4.16 -26.74 -9.43
CA ARG A 209 3.08 -25.81 -9.81
C ARG A 209 2.63 -24.89 -8.66
N ALA A 210 2.60 -25.39 -7.43
CA ALA A 210 2.21 -24.61 -6.25
C ALA A 210 3.24 -23.53 -5.88
N GLU A 211 4.54 -23.86 -5.97
CA GLU A 211 5.63 -22.90 -5.76
C GLU A 211 5.66 -21.83 -6.87
N PHE A 212 5.36 -22.23 -8.11
CA PHE A 212 5.24 -21.32 -9.23
C PHE A 212 4.12 -20.29 -9.05
N GLU A 213 2.91 -20.75 -8.69
CA GLU A 213 1.77 -19.88 -8.39
C GLU A 213 2.10 -18.91 -7.24
N THR A 214 2.75 -19.40 -6.18
CA THR A 214 3.15 -18.59 -5.02
C THR A 214 4.22 -17.56 -5.38
N GLY A 215 5.21 -17.94 -6.20
CA GLY A 215 6.26 -17.05 -6.70
C GLY A 215 5.68 -15.91 -7.53
N ASN A 216 4.77 -16.19 -8.46
CA ASN A 216 4.12 -15.17 -9.28
C ASN A 216 3.32 -14.16 -8.45
N VAL A 217 2.55 -14.64 -7.45
CA VAL A 217 1.86 -13.75 -6.50
C VAL A 217 2.85 -12.85 -5.78
N ARG A 218 3.96 -13.42 -5.30
CA ARG A 218 5.02 -12.67 -4.60
C ARG A 218 5.59 -11.57 -5.47
N PHE A 219 5.96 -11.86 -6.73
CA PHE A 219 6.54 -10.85 -7.63
C PHE A 219 5.54 -9.74 -8.00
N VAL A 220 4.25 -10.08 -8.16
CA VAL A 220 3.20 -9.06 -8.36
C VAL A 220 3.09 -8.16 -7.12
N ALA A 221 3.10 -8.74 -5.91
CA ALA A 221 3.07 -7.98 -4.66
C ALA A 221 4.31 -7.10 -4.49
N GLU A 222 5.51 -7.60 -4.78
CA GLU A 222 6.77 -6.85 -4.71
C GLU A 222 6.80 -5.67 -5.69
N ALA A 223 6.33 -5.86 -6.91
CA ALA A 223 6.33 -4.81 -7.92
C ALA A 223 5.26 -3.72 -7.64
N ILE A 224 4.15 -4.06 -6.98
CA ILE A 224 3.18 -3.08 -6.44
C ILE A 224 3.73 -2.38 -5.20
N GLY A 225 4.43 -3.11 -4.32
CA GLY A 225 5.10 -2.55 -3.15
C GLY A 225 6.17 -1.52 -3.55
N LEU A 226 6.97 -1.82 -4.58
CA LEU A 226 7.93 -0.90 -5.16
C LEU A 226 7.25 0.35 -5.75
N GLU A 227 6.15 0.21 -6.47
CA GLU A 227 5.38 1.35 -6.96
C GLU A 227 4.86 2.23 -5.79
N GLY A 228 4.44 1.59 -4.70
CA GLY A 228 4.11 2.24 -3.43
C GLY A 228 5.27 3.08 -2.91
N LEU A 229 6.44 2.47 -2.67
CA LEU A 229 7.65 3.16 -2.22
C LEU A 229 8.06 4.29 -3.16
N ARG A 230 7.95 4.09 -4.47
CA ARG A 230 8.31 5.08 -5.49
C ARG A 230 7.50 6.36 -5.33
N SER A 231 6.18 6.22 -5.14
CA SER A 231 5.29 7.36 -4.95
C SER A 231 5.65 8.24 -3.75
N VAL A 232 6.35 7.67 -2.76
CA VAL A 232 6.81 8.35 -1.55
C VAL A 232 8.19 8.97 -1.72
N THR A 233 9.12 8.26 -2.35
CA THR A 233 10.52 8.72 -2.52
C THR A 233 10.64 10.06 -3.24
N VAL A 234 9.66 10.39 -4.10
CA VAL A 234 9.56 11.71 -4.76
C VAL A 234 9.54 12.86 -3.75
N PHE A 235 8.97 12.68 -2.56
CA PHE A 235 8.92 13.73 -1.54
C PHE A 235 10.26 13.95 -0.83
N GLU A 236 11.10 12.92 -0.74
CA GLU A 236 12.31 12.89 0.10
C GLU A 236 13.58 13.29 -0.66
N ASP A 237 13.75 12.83 -1.90
CA ASP A 237 15.02 12.98 -2.65
C ASP A 237 14.80 13.63 -4.03
N PRO A 238 15.34 14.85 -4.27
CA PRO A 238 15.27 15.52 -5.58
C PRO A 238 15.86 14.70 -6.73
N HIS A 239 16.90 13.90 -6.48
CA HIS A 239 17.52 13.05 -7.51
C HIS A 239 16.60 11.89 -7.90
N MET A 240 15.84 11.36 -6.93
CA MET A 240 14.85 10.31 -7.21
C MET A 240 13.67 10.83 -8.02
N ARG A 241 13.31 12.12 -7.89
CA ARG A 241 12.30 12.76 -8.76
C ARG A 241 12.71 12.74 -10.23
N ARG A 242 14.00 12.97 -10.51
CA ARG A 242 14.57 12.92 -11.87
C ARG A 242 14.61 11.49 -12.42
N ARG A 243 14.93 10.51 -11.57
CA ARG A 243 14.97 9.07 -11.90
C ARG A 243 13.59 8.40 -12.00
N ASN A 244 12.52 9.12 -11.72
CA ASN A 244 11.17 8.58 -11.60
C ASN A 244 10.69 7.87 -12.88
N GLY A 245 11.03 8.40 -14.05
CA GLY A 245 10.72 7.79 -15.34
C GLY A 245 11.41 6.43 -15.53
N ARG A 246 12.69 6.32 -15.15
CA ARG A 246 13.47 5.08 -15.22
C ARG A 246 12.96 4.02 -14.24
N LEU A 247 12.61 4.41 -13.02
CA LEU A 247 12.03 3.48 -12.04
C LEU A 247 10.66 2.93 -12.48
N ASN A 248 9.82 3.78 -13.07
CA ASN A 248 8.56 3.36 -13.67
C ASN A 248 8.79 2.35 -14.79
N ARG A 249 9.70 2.67 -15.71
CA ARG A 249 10.07 1.82 -16.82
C ARG A 249 10.58 0.47 -16.34
N LEU A 250 11.51 0.47 -15.39
CA LEU A 250 12.08 -0.75 -14.82
C LEU A 250 11.01 -1.63 -14.16
N ASN A 251 10.04 -1.04 -13.47
CA ASN A 251 8.93 -1.80 -12.91
C ASN A 251 8.03 -2.39 -13.99
N SER A 252 7.74 -1.64 -15.07
CA SER A 252 7.00 -2.17 -16.22
C SER A 252 7.75 -3.29 -16.94
N GLU A 253 9.05 -3.13 -17.20
CA GLU A 253 9.90 -4.16 -17.82
C GLU A 253 9.98 -5.42 -16.92
N PHE A 254 10.07 -5.26 -15.60
CA PHE A 254 10.02 -6.41 -14.68
C PHE A 254 8.71 -7.20 -14.79
N MET A 255 7.57 -6.51 -14.92
CA MET A 255 6.29 -7.17 -15.14
C MET A 255 6.29 -7.93 -16.46
N ALA A 256 6.73 -7.28 -17.55
CA ALA A 256 6.80 -7.89 -18.88
C ALA A 256 7.66 -9.15 -18.86
N VAL A 257 8.87 -9.10 -18.28
CA VAL A 257 9.76 -10.24 -18.10
C VAL A 257 9.06 -11.37 -17.34
N THR A 258 8.36 -11.07 -16.25
CA THR A 258 7.63 -12.07 -15.46
C THR A 258 6.50 -12.71 -16.28
N THR A 259 5.78 -11.92 -17.09
CA THR A 259 4.71 -12.42 -17.96
C THR A 259 5.28 -13.33 -19.06
N ARG A 260 6.39 -12.94 -19.68
CA ARG A 260 7.07 -13.76 -20.70
C ARG A 260 7.57 -15.07 -20.14
N PHE A 261 8.17 -15.02 -18.95
CA PHE A 261 8.62 -16.23 -18.28
C PHE A 261 7.45 -17.17 -17.95
N ASN A 262 6.30 -16.62 -17.54
CA ASN A 262 5.11 -17.42 -17.31
C ASN A 262 4.60 -18.14 -18.57
N ALA A 263 4.55 -17.45 -19.72
CA ALA A 263 4.16 -18.08 -20.98
C ALA A 263 5.14 -19.19 -21.39
N LEU A 264 6.45 -18.96 -21.24
CA LEU A 264 7.47 -19.99 -21.51
C LEU A 264 7.33 -21.19 -20.55
N HIS A 265 7.14 -20.95 -19.26
CA HIS A 265 7.00 -22.01 -18.27
C HIS A 265 5.78 -22.90 -18.54
N GLN A 266 4.64 -22.32 -18.91
CA GLN A 266 3.45 -23.11 -19.27
C GLN A 266 3.65 -23.96 -20.52
N LEU A 267 4.34 -23.43 -21.54
CA LEU A 267 4.71 -24.22 -22.72
C LEU A 267 5.62 -25.39 -22.33
N LEU A 268 6.64 -25.16 -21.50
CA LEU A 268 7.53 -26.21 -21.01
C LEU A 268 6.80 -27.25 -20.13
N GLU A 269 5.87 -26.81 -19.28
CA GLU A 269 5.03 -27.70 -18.47
C GLU A 269 4.15 -28.57 -19.36
N ARG A 270 3.52 -27.98 -20.40
CA ARG A 270 2.74 -28.72 -21.40
C ARG A 270 3.59 -29.77 -22.11
N LEU A 271 4.78 -29.39 -22.60
CA LEU A 271 5.68 -30.32 -23.30
C LEU A 271 6.15 -31.48 -22.41
N ARG A 272 6.39 -31.23 -21.12
CA ARG A 272 6.73 -32.27 -20.14
C ARG A 272 5.55 -33.20 -19.86
N LEU A 273 4.33 -32.67 -19.78
CA LEU A 273 3.10 -33.46 -19.57
C LEU A 273 2.76 -34.31 -20.80
N GLU A 274 2.97 -33.78 -22.00
CA GLU A 274 2.76 -34.48 -23.28
C GLU A 274 3.91 -35.45 -23.62
N GLN A 275 4.94 -35.55 -22.75
CA GLN A 275 6.13 -36.40 -22.95
C GLN A 275 6.81 -36.15 -24.31
N ALA A 276 6.89 -34.89 -24.73
CA ALA A 276 7.56 -34.46 -25.95
C ALA A 276 9.10 -34.47 -25.77
N ASP A 277 9.66 -35.62 -25.36
CA ASP A 277 11.06 -35.79 -24.97
C ASP A 277 12.03 -35.39 -26.08
N GLN A 278 11.64 -35.62 -27.35
CA GLN A 278 12.41 -35.23 -28.51
C GLN A 278 12.57 -33.71 -28.61
N VAL A 279 11.47 -32.96 -28.46
CA VAL A 279 11.48 -31.49 -28.52
C VAL A 279 12.23 -30.92 -27.32
N LEU A 280 11.96 -31.44 -26.11
CA LEU A 280 12.64 -31.01 -24.87
C LEU A 280 14.16 -31.19 -24.96
N LYS A 281 14.63 -32.36 -25.41
CA LYS A 281 16.07 -32.64 -25.56
C LYS A 281 16.80 -31.65 -26.47
N HIS A 282 16.14 -31.14 -27.52
CA HIS A 282 16.74 -30.17 -28.45
C HIS A 282 16.62 -28.72 -27.97
N ILE A 283 15.68 -28.41 -27.05
CA ILE A 283 15.52 -27.08 -26.47
C ILE A 283 16.39 -26.90 -25.21
N ASP A 284 16.61 -27.97 -24.43
CA ASP A 284 17.38 -27.99 -23.19
C ASP A 284 18.72 -27.24 -23.26
N PRO A 285 19.56 -27.39 -24.31
CA PRO A 285 20.83 -26.64 -24.41
C PRO A 285 20.63 -25.12 -24.48
N GLY A 286 19.51 -24.65 -25.03
CA GLY A 286 19.14 -23.24 -25.07
C GLY A 286 18.67 -22.74 -23.71
N LEU A 287 17.86 -23.53 -23.01
CA LEU A 287 17.37 -23.22 -21.66
C LEU A 287 18.51 -23.18 -20.64
N GLU A 288 19.40 -24.17 -20.68
CA GLU A 288 20.52 -24.30 -19.73
C GLU A 288 21.54 -23.17 -19.90
N ASN A 289 21.76 -22.66 -21.12
CA ASN A 289 22.61 -21.49 -21.34
C ASN A 289 22.08 -20.25 -20.59
N LEU A 290 20.79 -19.95 -20.74
CA LEU A 290 20.17 -18.85 -20.01
C LEU A 290 20.16 -19.12 -18.49
N ALA A 291 19.89 -20.36 -18.07
CA ALA A 291 19.89 -20.75 -16.66
C ALA A 291 21.29 -20.55 -16.02
N GLN A 292 22.37 -20.98 -16.67
CA GLN A 292 23.74 -20.81 -16.18
C GLN A 292 24.15 -19.34 -16.08
N LEU A 293 23.73 -18.51 -17.05
CA LEU A 293 23.96 -17.06 -17.01
C LEU A 293 23.31 -16.44 -15.77
N LEU A 294 22.04 -16.79 -15.50
CA LEU A 294 21.26 -16.27 -14.39
C LEU A 294 21.67 -16.84 -13.02
N ASP A 295 22.21 -18.07 -12.96
CA ASP A 295 22.68 -18.70 -11.71
C ASP A 295 23.76 -17.85 -11.03
N GLY A 296 24.59 -17.15 -11.82
CA GLY A 296 25.60 -16.20 -11.33
C GLY A 296 25.01 -14.98 -10.58
N PHE A 297 23.72 -14.71 -10.75
CA PHE A 297 22.99 -13.60 -10.13
C PHE A 297 21.85 -14.07 -9.20
N ALA A 298 21.60 -15.39 -9.12
CA ALA A 298 20.58 -15.97 -8.25
C ALA A 298 20.89 -15.70 -6.77
N ASP A 299 19.88 -15.28 -6.01
CA ASP A 299 19.96 -14.93 -4.59
C ASP A 299 20.98 -13.82 -4.25
N ARG A 300 21.45 -13.07 -5.25
CA ARG A 300 22.37 -11.94 -5.08
C ARG A 300 21.64 -10.61 -5.25
N ALA A 301 22.07 -9.61 -4.49
CA ALA A 301 21.62 -8.25 -4.65
C ALA A 301 22.20 -7.67 -5.96
N LEU A 302 21.35 -7.37 -6.95
CA LEU A 302 21.81 -6.83 -8.23
C LEU A 302 22.21 -5.36 -8.08
N THR A 303 23.48 -5.10 -7.75
CA THR A 303 24.00 -3.74 -7.70
C THR A 303 24.04 -3.10 -9.10
N ASN A 304 24.33 -1.79 -9.17
CA ASN A 304 24.41 -1.11 -10.46
C ASN A 304 25.54 -1.68 -11.34
N ASP A 305 26.68 -2.04 -10.73
CA ASP A 305 27.82 -2.63 -11.43
C ASP A 305 27.50 -4.06 -11.89
N ASP A 306 26.81 -4.85 -11.05
CA ASP A 306 26.33 -6.19 -11.43
C ASP A 306 25.33 -6.12 -12.58
N ALA A 307 24.50 -5.08 -12.63
CA ALA A 307 23.57 -4.88 -13.75
C ALA A 307 24.31 -4.55 -15.05
N ALA A 308 25.40 -3.78 -15.01
CA ALA A 308 26.24 -3.55 -16.19
C ALA A 308 26.87 -4.88 -16.67
N LEU A 309 27.36 -5.71 -15.74
CA LEU A 309 27.86 -7.05 -16.06
C LEU A 309 26.78 -7.95 -16.67
N LEU A 310 25.55 -7.90 -16.12
CA LEU A 310 24.41 -8.64 -16.63
C LEU A 310 24.07 -8.20 -18.07
N VAL A 311 24.10 -6.90 -18.38
CA VAL A 311 23.91 -6.39 -19.74
C VAL A 311 24.92 -7.01 -20.69
N THR A 312 26.22 -6.93 -20.37
CA THR A 312 27.27 -7.49 -21.23
C THR A 312 27.07 -8.99 -21.49
N ARG A 313 26.74 -9.77 -20.45
CA ARG A 313 26.49 -11.21 -20.59
C ARG A 313 25.24 -11.51 -21.43
N LEU A 314 24.15 -10.78 -21.22
CA LEU A 314 22.91 -10.95 -21.99
C LEU A 314 23.06 -10.52 -23.45
N GLU A 315 23.83 -9.47 -23.73
CA GLU A 315 24.14 -9.03 -25.11
C GLU A 315 24.93 -10.09 -25.88
N LEU A 316 25.97 -10.66 -25.25
CA LEU A 316 26.72 -11.78 -25.82
C LEU A 316 25.82 -12.98 -26.05
N CYS A 317 25.03 -13.39 -25.04
CA CYS A 317 24.10 -14.50 -25.18
C CYS A 317 23.11 -14.27 -26.34
N LYS A 318 22.57 -13.06 -26.46
CA LYS A 318 21.61 -12.70 -27.52
C LYS A 318 22.24 -12.68 -28.91
N ALA A 319 23.50 -12.26 -29.04
CA ALA A 319 24.21 -12.25 -30.31
C ALA A 319 24.45 -13.66 -30.86
N TYR A 320 24.84 -14.62 -30.01
CA TYR A 320 25.07 -16.01 -30.44
C TYR A 320 23.79 -16.86 -30.53
N PHE A 321 22.67 -16.37 -30.00
CA PHE A 321 21.42 -17.11 -29.92
C PHE A 321 20.88 -17.58 -31.29
N PRO A 322 20.81 -16.74 -32.35
CA PRO A 322 20.24 -17.16 -33.64
C PRO A 322 21.02 -18.28 -34.33
N GLU A 323 22.36 -18.24 -34.26
CA GLU A 323 23.22 -19.30 -34.82
C GLU A 323 23.01 -20.62 -34.08
N ARG A 324 22.90 -20.56 -32.75
CA ARG A 324 22.61 -21.72 -31.91
C ARG A 324 21.24 -22.33 -32.25
N VAL A 325 20.19 -21.51 -32.37
CA VAL A 325 18.84 -21.96 -32.76
C VAL A 325 18.87 -22.65 -34.12
N ARG A 326 19.60 -22.10 -35.11
CA ARG A 326 19.77 -22.73 -36.43
C ARG A 326 20.45 -24.09 -36.33
N SER A 327 21.51 -24.20 -35.52
CA SER A 327 22.20 -25.48 -35.31
C SER A 327 21.28 -26.55 -34.69
N LEU A 328 20.55 -26.19 -33.63
CA LEU A 328 19.62 -27.10 -32.94
C LEU A 328 18.42 -27.46 -33.81
N ARG A 329 17.93 -26.53 -34.64
CA ARG A 329 16.90 -26.82 -35.64
C ARG A 329 17.39 -27.86 -36.64
N THR A 330 18.62 -27.71 -37.12
CA THR A 330 19.20 -28.66 -38.10
C THR A 330 19.33 -30.06 -37.50
N GLU A 331 19.66 -30.14 -36.21
CA GLU A 331 19.69 -31.40 -35.46
C GLU A 331 18.29 -32.01 -35.30
N LEU A 332 17.29 -31.19 -34.96
CA LEU A 332 15.89 -31.62 -34.88
C LEU A 332 15.38 -32.13 -36.23
N GLU A 333 15.62 -31.44 -37.34
CA GLU A 333 15.12 -31.88 -38.66
C GLU A 333 15.70 -33.24 -39.09
N ARG A 334 16.88 -33.62 -38.61
CA ARG A 334 17.44 -34.97 -38.84
C ARG A 334 16.62 -36.08 -38.19
N THR A 335 15.83 -35.75 -37.18
CA THR A 335 14.97 -36.68 -36.46
C THR A 335 13.55 -36.79 -37.06
N LEU A 336 13.29 -36.15 -38.21
CA LEU A 336 12.01 -36.16 -38.94
C LEU A 336 10.81 -35.79 -38.04
N PRO A 337 10.80 -34.59 -37.45
CA PRO A 337 9.77 -34.17 -36.50
C PRO A 337 8.42 -33.98 -37.19
N SER A 338 7.35 -34.22 -36.44
CA SER A 338 5.97 -33.86 -36.81
C SER A 338 5.83 -32.34 -36.96
N ASP A 339 4.85 -31.87 -37.74
CA ASP A 339 4.57 -30.44 -37.88
C ASP A 339 4.24 -29.78 -36.53
N ALA A 340 3.61 -30.51 -35.61
CA ALA A 340 3.34 -30.05 -34.25
C ALA A 340 4.64 -29.85 -33.45
N GLU A 341 5.59 -30.79 -33.53
CA GLU A 341 6.88 -30.71 -32.85
C GLU A 341 7.75 -29.58 -33.40
N ARG A 342 7.70 -29.35 -34.72
CA ARG A 342 8.35 -28.18 -35.33
C ARG A 342 7.77 -26.87 -34.80
N LEU A 343 6.43 -26.79 -34.70
CA LEU A 343 5.76 -25.61 -34.15
C LEU A 343 6.17 -25.38 -32.70
N ASP A 344 6.11 -26.40 -31.85
CA ASP A 344 6.48 -26.30 -30.43
C ASP A 344 7.95 -25.91 -30.24
N PHE A 345 8.86 -26.43 -31.07
CA PHE A 345 10.27 -26.01 -31.09
C PHE A 345 10.40 -24.53 -31.44
N HIS A 346 9.75 -24.07 -32.51
CA HIS A 346 9.78 -22.67 -32.93
C HIS A 346 9.18 -21.73 -31.88
N THR A 347 8.02 -22.08 -31.31
CA THR A 347 7.38 -21.30 -30.25
C THR A 347 8.26 -21.22 -29.01
N SER A 348 8.92 -22.32 -28.62
CA SER A 348 9.81 -22.34 -27.45
C SER A 348 11.00 -21.40 -27.62
N PHE A 349 11.67 -21.42 -28.78
CA PHE A 349 12.80 -20.53 -29.04
C PHE A 349 12.39 -19.08 -29.25
N GLU A 350 11.21 -18.82 -29.82
CA GLU A 350 10.66 -17.47 -29.94
C GLU A 350 10.35 -16.87 -28.56
N LEU A 351 9.70 -17.62 -27.67
CA LEU A 351 9.44 -17.20 -26.30
C LEU A 351 10.74 -16.99 -25.51
N LEU A 352 11.72 -17.87 -25.69
CA LEU A 352 13.03 -17.76 -25.05
C LEU A 352 13.81 -16.52 -25.56
N TYR A 353 13.80 -16.25 -26.86
CA TYR A 353 14.43 -15.06 -27.45
C TYR A 353 13.78 -13.76 -26.97
N ARG A 354 12.45 -13.76 -26.85
CA ARG A 354 11.70 -12.62 -26.30
C ARG A 354 12.00 -12.42 -24.82
N LEU A 355 12.01 -13.49 -24.02
CA LEU A 355 12.41 -13.43 -22.62
C LEU A 355 13.82 -12.83 -22.46
N LEU A 356 14.77 -13.28 -23.29
CA LEU A 356 16.13 -12.74 -23.31
C LEU A 356 16.16 -11.24 -23.67
N SER A 357 15.32 -10.83 -24.62
CA SER A 357 15.21 -9.42 -25.03
C SER A 357 14.65 -8.53 -23.93
N GLU A 358 13.58 -8.97 -23.26
CA GLU A 358 12.97 -8.25 -22.14
C GLU A 358 13.91 -8.20 -20.92
N LEU A 359 14.63 -9.30 -20.64
CA LEU A 359 15.66 -9.34 -19.60
C LEU A 359 16.79 -8.36 -19.88
N LEU A 360 17.21 -8.25 -21.15
CA LEU A 360 18.23 -7.32 -21.57
C LEU A 360 17.77 -5.86 -21.43
N ASP A 361 16.53 -5.54 -21.82
CA ASP A 361 15.98 -4.20 -21.65
C ASP A 361 15.84 -3.82 -20.17
N TYR A 362 15.38 -4.75 -19.33
CA TYR A 362 15.38 -4.59 -17.88
C TYR A 362 16.78 -4.33 -17.33
N ALA A 363 17.77 -5.14 -17.70
CA ALA A 363 19.15 -5.01 -17.23
C ALA A 363 19.77 -3.66 -17.67
N ARG A 364 19.49 -3.22 -18.89
CA ARG A 364 19.92 -1.93 -19.43
C ARG A 364 19.28 -0.75 -18.70
N THR A 365 18.00 -0.84 -18.36
CA THR A 365 17.33 0.19 -17.55
C THR A 365 17.88 0.20 -16.13
N HIS A 366 18.16 -0.96 -15.52
CA HIS A 366 18.75 -1.04 -14.19
C HIS A 366 20.19 -0.48 -14.15
N ALA A 367 21.04 -0.86 -15.10
CA ALA A 367 22.39 -0.32 -15.25
C ALA A 367 22.36 1.20 -15.44
N SER A 368 21.39 1.71 -16.21
CA SER A 368 21.23 3.15 -16.39
C SER A 368 21.02 3.91 -15.09
N LEU A 369 20.50 3.29 -14.01
CA LEU A 369 20.29 3.97 -12.71
C LEU A 369 21.59 4.45 -12.05
N ALA A 370 22.75 3.94 -12.48
CA ALA A 370 24.05 4.49 -12.10
C ALA A 370 24.18 5.96 -12.51
N ASP A 371 23.74 6.29 -13.73
CA ASP A 371 23.89 7.61 -14.30
C ASP A 371 22.94 8.64 -13.69
N HIS A 372 23.41 9.89 -13.61
CA HIS A 372 22.60 11.00 -13.13
C HIS A 372 21.52 11.44 -14.13
N SER A 373 21.75 11.26 -15.44
CA SER A 373 20.81 11.56 -16.53
C SER A 373 21.00 10.56 -17.66
N HIS A 374 19.91 10.05 -18.23
CA HIS A 374 19.97 9.10 -19.36
C HIS A 374 18.74 9.26 -20.25
N GLU A 375 18.87 9.08 -21.57
CA GLU A 375 17.77 9.15 -22.54
C GLU A 375 16.54 8.27 -22.18
N ARG A 376 16.75 7.16 -21.46
CA ARG A 376 15.70 6.26 -20.98
C ARG A 376 14.77 6.88 -19.92
N GLU A 377 15.07 8.10 -19.45
CA GLU A 377 14.17 8.89 -18.60
C GLU A 377 12.88 9.32 -19.30
N GLN A 378 12.87 9.42 -20.64
CA GLN A 378 11.71 9.87 -21.42
C GLN A 378 10.59 8.82 -21.53
N TRP A 379 10.41 7.98 -20.52
CA TRP A 379 9.30 7.05 -20.44
C TRP A 379 8.02 7.76 -20.01
N LYS A 380 7.12 8.01 -20.97
CA LYS A 380 5.81 8.65 -20.73
C LYS A 380 4.70 7.67 -20.33
N GLY A 381 5.02 6.40 -20.07
CA GLY A 381 4.07 5.39 -19.59
C GLY A 381 3.96 5.43 -18.07
N SER A 382 2.93 6.09 -17.54
CA SER A 382 2.62 6.01 -16.11
C SER A 382 1.75 4.78 -15.84
N PHE A 383 2.06 4.03 -14.79
CA PHE A 383 1.09 3.15 -14.15
C PHE A 383 -0.14 4.00 -13.78
N VAL A 384 -1.32 3.65 -14.28
CA VAL A 384 -2.58 4.35 -13.95
C VAL A 384 -3.44 3.37 -13.16
N PRO A 385 -3.47 3.46 -11.82
CA PRO A 385 -4.38 2.65 -11.04
C PRO A 385 -5.82 3.03 -11.42
N ARG A 386 -6.59 2.07 -11.92
CA ARG A 386 -8.02 2.25 -12.19
C ARG A 386 -8.80 1.47 -11.15
N THR A 387 -9.16 2.14 -10.06
CA THR A 387 -10.20 1.60 -9.18
C THR A 387 -11.53 1.59 -9.94
N HIS A 388 -12.25 0.47 -9.88
CA HIS A 388 -13.57 0.37 -10.49
C HIS A 388 -14.52 1.41 -9.87
N TRP A 389 -15.10 2.30 -10.67
CA TRP A 389 -15.91 3.46 -10.20
C TRP A 389 -17.00 3.08 -9.19
N MET A 390 -17.56 1.89 -9.34
CA MET A 390 -18.61 1.37 -8.47
C MET A 390 -18.15 1.08 -7.04
N THR A 391 -16.90 0.66 -6.81
CA THR A 391 -16.39 0.46 -5.44
C THR A 391 -16.21 1.80 -4.74
N ALA A 392 -15.81 2.83 -5.48
CA ALA A 392 -15.77 4.20 -5.00
C ALA A 392 -17.17 4.73 -4.66
N LEU A 393 -18.15 4.56 -5.56
CA LEU A 393 -19.52 5.00 -5.33
C LEU A 393 -20.16 4.28 -4.13
N ALA A 394 -19.91 2.97 -3.99
CA ALA A 394 -20.39 2.20 -2.84
C ALA A 394 -19.76 2.63 -1.51
N ALA A 395 -18.46 2.94 -1.50
CA ALA A 395 -17.78 3.49 -0.32
C ALA A 395 -18.39 4.84 0.08
N GLY A 396 -18.68 5.70 -0.89
CA GLY A 396 -19.36 6.97 -0.66
C GLY A 396 -20.79 6.82 -0.15
N ALA A 397 -21.60 5.99 -0.82
CA ALA A 397 -22.98 5.71 -0.40
C ALA A 397 -23.04 5.15 1.02
N ARG A 398 -22.15 4.21 1.37
CA ARG A 398 -22.04 3.68 2.73
C ARG A 398 -21.75 4.79 3.75
N ALA A 399 -20.81 5.67 3.46
CA ALA A 399 -20.46 6.77 4.35
C ALA A 399 -21.59 7.77 4.51
N THR A 400 -22.26 8.17 3.43
CA THR A 400 -23.45 9.04 3.49
C THR A 400 -24.56 8.40 4.32
N CYS A 401 -24.88 7.12 4.09
CA CYS A 401 -25.92 6.43 4.84
C CYS A 401 -25.57 6.32 6.32
N VAL A 402 -24.35 5.93 6.68
CA VAL A 402 -23.94 5.77 8.09
C VAL A 402 -23.97 7.11 8.81
N VAL A 403 -23.29 8.13 8.27
CA VAL A 403 -23.25 9.45 8.92
C VAL A 403 -24.65 10.06 8.97
N GLY A 404 -25.43 9.96 7.90
CA GLY A 404 -26.78 10.50 7.84
C GLY A 404 -27.76 9.83 8.82
N LEU A 405 -27.79 8.50 8.89
CA LEU A 405 -28.67 7.76 9.81
C LEU A 405 -28.29 7.98 11.27
N ILE A 406 -26.99 7.98 11.58
CA ILE A 406 -26.50 8.24 12.95
C ILE A 406 -26.79 9.69 13.35
N SER A 407 -26.64 10.64 12.43
CA SER A 407 -26.96 12.04 12.68
C SER A 407 -28.46 12.25 12.89
N LEU A 408 -29.31 11.58 12.11
CA LEU A 408 -30.76 11.60 12.31
C LEU A 408 -31.14 10.99 13.66
N TYR A 409 -30.55 9.85 14.03
CA TYR A 409 -30.75 9.23 15.33
C TYR A 409 -30.36 10.17 16.47
N TRP A 410 -29.23 10.88 16.35
CA TRP A 410 -28.81 11.87 17.35
C TRP A 410 -29.83 13.00 17.49
N VAL A 411 -30.29 13.58 16.39
CA VAL A 411 -31.29 14.66 16.43
C VAL A 411 -32.61 14.19 17.05
N LEU A 412 -33.05 12.97 16.76
CA LEU A 412 -34.30 12.41 17.31
C LEU A 412 -34.20 12.07 18.79
N THR A 413 -33.05 11.58 19.25
CA THR A 413 -32.86 11.17 20.65
C THR A 413 -32.38 12.29 21.54
N ALA A 414 -31.89 13.40 20.97
CA ALA A 414 -31.22 14.48 21.68
C ALA A 414 -30.11 13.97 22.62
N TRP A 415 -29.47 12.85 22.28
CA TRP A 415 -28.47 12.21 23.13
C TRP A 415 -27.27 13.16 23.32
N PRO A 416 -26.85 13.49 24.57
CA PRO A 416 -25.83 14.53 24.80
C PRO A 416 -24.50 14.26 24.09
N SER A 417 -24.02 13.02 24.09
CA SER A 417 -22.77 12.61 23.43
C SER A 417 -22.95 12.19 21.97
N GLY A 418 -24.07 12.55 21.32
CA GLY A 418 -24.29 12.17 19.93
C GLY A 418 -23.31 12.81 18.95
N ALA A 419 -22.73 13.97 19.27
CA ALA A 419 -21.64 14.57 18.51
C ALA A 419 -20.40 13.65 18.47
N SER A 420 -20.01 13.08 19.62
CA SER A 420 -18.91 12.12 19.76
C SER A 420 -19.16 10.85 18.93
N MET A 421 -20.40 10.36 18.91
CA MET A 421 -20.82 9.22 18.08
C MET A 421 -20.69 9.53 16.57
N VAL A 422 -21.20 10.69 16.11
CA VAL A 422 -21.12 11.08 14.69
C VAL A 422 -19.67 11.28 14.26
N LEU A 423 -18.85 11.94 15.09
CA LEU A 423 -17.43 12.17 14.84
C LEU A 423 -16.66 10.85 14.71
N ALA A 424 -16.83 9.95 15.68
CA ALA A 424 -16.18 8.63 15.66
C ALA A 424 -16.61 7.82 14.43
N SER A 425 -17.90 7.89 14.06
CA SER A 425 -18.43 7.20 12.89
C SER A 425 -17.87 7.76 11.58
N ALA A 426 -17.83 9.09 11.44
CA ALA A 426 -17.28 9.76 10.27
C ALA A 426 -15.79 9.42 10.09
N ALA A 427 -15.00 9.47 11.17
CA ALA A 427 -13.59 9.08 11.15
C ALA A 427 -13.40 7.60 10.79
N THR A 428 -14.19 6.72 11.39
CA THR A 428 -14.08 5.25 11.20
C THR A 428 -14.50 4.83 9.80
N VAL A 429 -15.63 5.34 9.27
CA VAL A 429 -16.02 5.03 7.88
C VAL A 429 -14.99 5.58 6.90
N ALA A 430 -14.53 6.82 7.08
CA ALA A 430 -13.56 7.42 6.18
C ALA A 430 -12.24 6.62 6.17
N LEU A 431 -11.70 6.25 7.33
CA LEU A 431 -10.48 5.43 7.42
C LEU A 431 -10.69 4.03 6.83
N SER A 432 -11.82 3.39 7.13
CA SER A 432 -12.16 2.05 6.61
C SER A 432 -12.36 2.03 5.09
N SER A 433 -12.68 3.17 4.45
CA SER A 433 -12.92 3.27 3.00
C SER A 433 -11.67 2.93 2.16
N THR A 434 -10.48 3.08 2.75
CA THR A 434 -9.19 2.79 2.10
C THR A 434 -8.72 1.34 2.30
N THR A 435 -9.42 0.57 3.14
CA THR A 435 -9.05 -0.80 3.49
C THR A 435 -9.89 -1.82 2.72
N HIS A 436 -9.30 -2.95 2.34
CA HIS A 436 -10.00 -4.03 1.63
C HIS A 436 -11.15 -4.66 2.45
N ASN A 437 -11.05 -4.65 3.78
CA ASN A 437 -12.07 -5.19 4.68
C ASN A 437 -12.51 -4.12 5.70
N PRO A 438 -13.47 -3.24 5.34
CA PRO A 438 -13.90 -2.14 6.19
C PRO A 438 -14.53 -2.63 7.50
N ARG A 439 -15.27 -3.76 7.48
CA ARG A 439 -15.86 -4.37 8.67
C ARG A 439 -14.79 -4.68 9.72
N ARG A 440 -13.74 -5.40 9.32
CA ARG A 440 -12.66 -5.80 10.24
C ARG A 440 -11.97 -4.57 10.82
N MET A 441 -11.67 -3.57 9.99
CA MET A 441 -11.04 -2.33 10.42
C MET A 441 -11.87 -1.62 11.50
N SER A 442 -13.17 -1.43 11.27
CA SER A 442 -14.08 -0.79 12.23
C SER A 442 -14.21 -1.57 13.55
N LEU A 443 -14.25 -2.90 13.51
CA LEU A 443 -14.29 -3.73 14.73
C LEU A 443 -13.00 -3.63 15.54
N GLN A 444 -11.84 -3.63 14.85
CA GLN A 444 -10.55 -3.45 15.52
C GLN A 444 -10.44 -2.07 16.15
N MET A 445 -10.91 -1.01 15.47
CA MET A 445 -10.97 0.33 16.03
C MET A 445 -11.89 0.41 17.26
N ALA A 446 -13.05 -0.26 17.23
CA ALA A 446 -13.94 -0.35 18.39
C ALA A 446 -13.24 -1.03 19.58
N GLY A 447 -12.53 -2.13 19.34
CA GLY A 447 -11.75 -2.82 20.38
C GLY A 447 -10.60 -1.97 20.94
N GLY A 448 -9.88 -1.24 20.08
CA GLY A 448 -8.84 -0.30 20.52
C GLY A 448 -9.40 0.85 21.35
N THR A 449 -10.57 1.37 20.95
CA THR A 449 -11.27 2.45 21.67
C THR A 449 -11.80 1.99 23.01
N LEU A 450 -12.30 0.75 23.12
CA LEU A 450 -12.68 0.13 24.38
C LEU A 450 -11.48 -0.03 25.34
N LEU A 451 -10.33 -0.47 24.82
CA LEU A 451 -9.10 -0.51 25.63
C LEU A 451 -8.70 0.89 26.09
N GLY A 452 -8.81 1.89 25.22
CA GLY A 452 -8.58 3.29 25.56
C GLY A 452 -9.56 3.84 26.60
N ALA A 453 -10.83 3.43 26.55
CA ALA A 453 -11.83 3.80 27.55
C ALA A 453 -11.47 3.25 28.93
N LEU A 454 -11.03 1.99 29.00
CA LEU A 454 -10.63 1.33 30.25
C LEU A 454 -9.37 1.95 30.85
N SER A 455 -8.31 2.12 30.05
CA SER A 455 -7.08 2.76 30.53
C SER A 455 -7.32 4.23 30.87
N GLY A 456 -8.07 4.93 30.04
CA GLY A 456 -8.45 6.33 30.21
C GLY A 456 -9.27 6.58 31.47
N PHE A 457 -10.23 5.71 31.80
CA PHE A 457 -10.99 5.84 33.03
C PHE A 457 -10.09 5.75 34.27
N ILE A 458 -9.13 4.82 34.26
CA ILE A 458 -8.16 4.68 35.35
C ILE A 458 -7.25 5.91 35.42
N GLU A 459 -6.68 6.33 34.30
CA GLU A 459 -5.75 7.46 34.25
C GLU A 459 -6.44 8.77 34.63
N THR A 460 -7.58 9.09 34.03
CA THR A 460 -8.28 10.36 34.24
C THR A 460 -8.82 10.51 35.65
N PHE A 461 -9.43 9.48 36.24
CA PHE A 461 -10.11 9.64 37.54
C PHE A 461 -9.28 9.20 38.75
N PHE A 462 -8.33 8.28 38.58
CA PHE A 462 -7.54 7.76 39.69
C PHE A 462 -6.10 8.25 39.68
N LEU A 463 -5.51 8.58 38.53
CA LEU A 463 -4.09 8.94 38.47
C LEU A 463 -3.86 10.44 38.29
N PHE A 464 -4.50 11.10 37.32
CA PHE A 464 -4.30 12.53 37.04
C PHE A 464 -4.57 13.47 38.22
N PRO A 465 -5.52 13.21 39.13
CA PRO A 465 -5.70 14.05 40.31
C PRO A 465 -4.54 13.97 41.32
N HIS A 466 -3.67 12.96 41.23
CA HIS A 466 -2.58 12.71 42.17
C HIS A 466 -1.20 13.10 41.62
N ILE A 467 -1.13 13.64 40.40
CA ILE A 467 0.13 13.99 39.74
C ILE A 467 0.22 15.50 39.55
N ASP A 468 1.45 16.00 39.68
CA ASP A 468 1.78 17.38 39.36
C ASP A 468 2.88 17.42 38.30
N GLY A 469 2.67 18.24 37.28
CA GLY A 469 3.66 18.56 36.27
C GLY A 469 3.67 17.64 35.04
N PHE A 470 4.24 18.19 33.97
CA PHE A 470 4.25 17.58 32.64
C PHE A 470 5.05 16.25 32.55
N PRO A 471 6.23 16.10 33.18
CA PRO A 471 7.00 14.85 33.06
C PRO A 471 6.25 13.62 33.61
N LEU A 472 5.53 13.79 34.71
CA LEU A 472 4.76 12.71 35.33
C LEU A 472 3.54 12.34 34.49
N LEU A 473 2.89 13.33 33.87
CA LEU A 473 1.85 13.11 32.88
C LEU A 473 2.36 12.31 31.66
N CYS A 474 3.53 12.65 31.12
CA CYS A 474 4.14 11.86 30.05
C CYS A 474 4.41 10.42 30.45
N LEU A 475 4.85 10.18 31.69
CA LEU A 475 5.14 8.85 32.21
C LEU A 475 3.87 7.98 32.29
N LEU A 476 2.73 8.57 32.65
CA LEU A 476 1.45 7.86 32.69
C LEU A 476 0.85 7.61 31.32
N LEU A 477 0.98 8.54 30.37
CA LEU A 477 0.47 8.37 29.01
C LEU A 477 1.34 7.41 28.18
N ALA A 478 2.63 7.28 28.49
CA ALA A 478 3.59 6.51 27.71
C ALA A 478 3.21 5.03 27.50
N PRO A 479 2.78 4.25 28.51
CA PRO A 479 2.35 2.86 28.33
C PRO A 479 1.25 2.68 27.28
N VAL A 480 0.22 3.55 27.30
CA VAL A 480 -0.88 3.50 26.33
C VAL A 480 -0.38 3.85 24.93
N PHE A 481 0.48 4.86 24.81
CA PHE A 481 1.05 5.26 23.53
C PHE A 481 2.02 4.21 22.95
N VAL A 482 2.84 3.56 23.80
CA VAL A 482 3.71 2.44 23.39
C VAL A 482 2.87 1.28 22.88
N LEU A 483 1.85 0.87 23.63
CA LEU A 483 0.96 -0.21 23.23
C LEU A 483 0.26 0.11 21.91
N GLY A 484 -0.30 1.33 21.79
CA GLY A 484 -0.96 1.77 20.57
C GLY A 484 -0.03 1.83 19.36
N ALA A 485 1.18 2.36 19.51
CA ALA A 485 2.18 2.43 18.45
C ALA A 485 2.68 1.04 18.04
N TYR A 486 2.86 0.14 19.02
CA TYR A 486 3.25 -1.25 18.77
C TYR A 486 2.17 -2.01 17.98
N LEU A 487 0.90 -1.94 18.40
CA LEU A 487 -0.23 -2.54 17.68
C LEU A 487 -0.38 -1.90 16.28
N GLY A 488 -0.20 -0.58 16.18
CA GLY A 488 -0.28 0.19 14.93
C GLY A 488 0.79 -0.21 13.90
N SER A 489 2.00 -0.57 14.37
CA SER A 489 3.11 -0.98 13.51
C SER A 489 2.89 -2.32 12.80
N ARG A 490 1.93 -3.15 13.26
CA ARG A 490 1.66 -4.48 12.70
C ARG A 490 0.41 -4.46 11.82
N PRO A 491 0.51 -4.79 10.51
CA PRO A 491 -0.62 -4.71 9.56
C PRO A 491 -1.89 -5.47 9.97
N GLN A 492 -1.73 -6.56 10.73
CA GLN A 492 -2.86 -7.37 11.18
C GLN A 492 -3.69 -6.69 12.28
N TRP A 493 -3.07 -5.79 13.05
CA TRP A 493 -3.59 -5.20 14.28
C TRP A 493 -3.70 -3.66 14.20
N THR A 494 -3.41 -3.08 13.03
CA THR A 494 -3.40 -1.62 12.81
C THR A 494 -4.69 -0.93 13.26
N GLY A 495 -5.85 -1.57 13.10
CA GLY A 495 -7.13 -0.99 13.56
C GLY A 495 -7.20 -0.82 15.08
N TYR A 496 -6.66 -1.76 15.87
CA TYR A 496 -6.59 -1.65 17.32
C TYR A 496 -5.68 -0.50 17.74
N GLY A 497 -4.51 -0.38 17.10
CA GLY A 497 -3.58 0.71 17.38
C GLY A 497 -4.15 2.10 17.05
N LEU A 498 -4.80 2.25 15.89
CA LEU A 498 -5.45 3.51 15.51
C LEU A 498 -6.62 3.87 16.42
N GLY A 499 -7.46 2.89 16.75
CA GLY A 499 -8.57 3.08 17.70
C GLY A 499 -8.07 3.53 19.07
N LEU A 500 -7.04 2.84 19.60
CA LEU A 500 -6.43 3.17 20.87
C LEU A 500 -5.82 4.58 20.84
N LEU A 501 -4.87 4.86 19.94
CA LEU A 501 -4.15 6.14 19.94
C LEU A 501 -5.06 7.35 19.68
N ILE A 502 -5.99 7.26 18.74
CA ILE A 502 -6.82 8.41 18.34
C ILE A 502 -7.86 8.72 19.42
N PHE A 503 -8.64 7.72 19.85
CA PHE A 503 -9.80 7.95 20.73
C PHE A 503 -9.44 7.97 22.21
N PHE A 504 -8.33 7.33 22.62
CA PHE A 504 -7.75 7.62 23.93
C PHE A 504 -7.30 9.09 24.01
N SER A 505 -6.61 9.59 22.98
CA SER A 505 -6.19 10.99 22.96
C SER A 505 -7.36 11.96 22.93
N LEU A 506 -8.43 11.62 22.22
CA LEU A 506 -9.63 12.46 22.12
C LEU A 506 -10.41 12.56 23.45
N GLY A 507 -10.51 11.46 24.19
CA GLY A 507 -11.40 11.39 25.37
C GLY A 507 -10.69 11.41 26.73
N SER A 508 -9.41 11.06 26.79
CA SER A 508 -8.68 10.89 28.06
C SER A 508 -7.48 11.82 28.21
N VAL A 509 -6.95 12.42 27.15
CA VAL A 509 -5.79 13.32 27.32
C VAL A 509 -6.27 14.68 27.82
N PRO A 510 -5.65 15.22 28.90
CA PRO A 510 -5.98 16.53 29.44
C PRO A 510 -5.89 17.68 28.43
N ASP A 511 -6.92 18.52 28.38
CA ASP A 511 -6.87 19.85 27.76
C ASP A 511 -6.31 20.89 28.75
N ASN A 512 -6.19 22.16 28.33
CA ASN A 512 -5.67 23.25 29.18
C ASN A 512 -6.47 23.42 30.48
N LEU A 513 -7.77 23.15 30.43
CA LEU A 513 -8.65 23.09 31.59
C LEU A 513 -9.24 21.68 31.70
N THR A 514 -8.81 20.95 32.72
CA THR A 514 -9.29 19.60 32.99
C THR A 514 -10.60 19.63 33.75
N VAL A 515 -11.64 19.04 33.17
CA VAL A 515 -12.93 18.83 33.82
C VAL A 515 -13.11 17.34 34.07
N TYR A 516 -13.21 16.96 35.34
CA TYR A 516 -13.40 15.58 35.75
C TYR A 516 -14.90 15.26 35.88
N ASP A 517 -15.52 14.83 34.78
CA ASP A 517 -16.92 14.37 34.77
C ASP A 517 -17.02 12.90 34.31
N PRO A 518 -17.21 11.94 35.24
CA PRO A 518 -17.38 10.53 34.90
C PRO A 518 -18.59 10.25 34.01
N TYR A 519 -19.67 11.00 34.12
CA TYR A 519 -20.89 10.75 33.37
C TYR A 519 -20.68 11.06 31.88
N THR A 520 -20.19 12.25 31.58
CA THR A 520 -19.87 12.66 30.21
C THR A 520 -18.79 11.77 29.61
N PHE A 521 -17.74 11.44 30.38
CA PHE A 521 -16.67 10.54 29.93
C PHE A 521 -17.19 9.15 29.50
N ILE A 522 -17.97 8.48 30.36
CA ILE A 522 -18.52 7.15 30.05
C ILE A 522 -19.46 7.24 28.85
N ASN A 523 -20.30 8.27 28.81
CA ASN A 523 -21.27 8.46 27.73
C ASN A 523 -20.58 8.71 26.37
N ASP A 524 -19.50 9.50 26.35
CA ASP A 524 -18.69 9.76 25.16
C ASP A 524 -18.02 8.49 24.63
N TYR A 525 -17.41 7.68 25.50
CA TYR A 525 -16.80 6.43 25.07
C TYR A 525 -17.83 5.41 24.56
N ILE A 526 -19.00 5.30 25.21
CA ILE A 526 -20.10 4.46 24.71
C ILE A 526 -20.54 4.94 23.33
N ALA A 527 -20.76 6.26 23.17
CA ALA A 527 -21.15 6.88 21.91
C ALA A 527 -20.13 6.60 20.78
N MET A 528 -18.83 6.73 21.06
CA MET A 528 -17.77 6.43 20.10
C MET A 528 -17.75 4.95 19.69
N VAL A 529 -17.83 4.02 20.66
CA VAL A 529 -17.81 2.57 20.39
C VAL A 529 -19.05 2.14 19.62
N VAL A 530 -20.25 2.60 20.00
CA VAL A 530 -21.50 2.33 19.28
C VAL A 530 -21.40 2.82 17.83
N GLY A 531 -20.88 4.04 17.62
CA GLY A 531 -20.63 4.56 16.29
C GLY A 531 -19.75 3.64 15.44
N MET A 532 -18.64 3.14 15.99
CA MET A 532 -17.74 2.21 15.30
C MET A 532 -18.38 0.85 15.01
N LEU A 533 -19.21 0.33 15.92
CA LEU A 533 -19.95 -0.92 15.71
C LEU A 533 -21.00 -0.77 14.60
N ILE A 534 -21.69 0.37 14.51
CA ILE A 534 -22.59 0.67 13.40
C ILE A 534 -21.82 0.75 12.09
N CYS A 535 -20.63 1.37 12.08
CA CYS A 535 -19.75 1.39 10.91
C CYS A 535 -19.32 -0.03 10.49
N ALA A 536 -19.05 -0.91 11.45
CA ALA A 536 -18.72 -2.30 11.18
C ALA A 536 -19.90 -3.08 10.56
N ALA A 537 -21.11 -2.88 11.10
CA ALA A 537 -22.34 -3.47 10.56
C ALA A 537 -22.61 -2.96 9.14
N ALA A 538 -22.50 -1.66 8.91
CA ALA A 538 -22.66 -1.06 7.59
C ALA A 538 -21.59 -1.56 6.60
N GLY A 539 -20.35 -1.76 7.04
CA GLY A 539 -19.29 -2.36 6.22
C GLY A 539 -19.53 -3.84 5.88
N ALA A 540 -20.39 -4.53 6.64
CA ALA A 540 -20.82 -5.90 6.37
C ALA A 540 -22.04 -5.96 5.43
N ILE A 541 -22.96 -5.01 5.56
CA ILE A 541 -24.25 -4.99 4.85
C ILE A 541 -24.15 -4.24 3.51
N ILE A 542 -23.55 -3.04 3.52
CA ILE A 542 -23.46 -2.16 2.36
C ILE A 542 -22.20 -2.53 1.56
N LEU A 543 -22.41 -3.38 0.55
CA LEU A 543 -21.41 -3.93 -0.37
C LEU A 543 -20.35 -4.82 0.31
N PRO A 544 -20.73 -6.05 0.75
CA PRO A 544 -19.80 -6.95 1.40
C PRO A 544 -18.63 -7.28 0.46
N PRO A 545 -17.37 -7.00 0.88
CA PRO A 545 -16.18 -7.29 0.08
C PRO A 545 -16.07 -8.77 -0.31
N ASN A 546 -16.69 -9.65 0.50
CA ASN A 546 -16.65 -11.10 0.36
C ASN A 546 -17.84 -11.71 -0.39
N SER A 547 -18.65 -10.90 -1.08
CA SER A 547 -19.83 -11.39 -1.82
C SER A 547 -19.45 -12.11 -3.13
N ARG A 548 -20.18 -13.19 -3.47
CA ARG A 548 -20.04 -13.92 -4.75
C ARG A 548 -20.15 -13.00 -5.97
N TRP A 549 -20.99 -11.97 -5.87
CA TRP A 549 -21.19 -10.97 -6.92
C TRP A 549 -19.94 -10.14 -7.20
N MET A 550 -19.18 -9.73 -6.17
CA MET A 550 -17.94 -8.97 -6.36
C MET A 550 -16.89 -9.82 -7.07
N TRP A 551 -16.83 -11.11 -6.74
CA TRP A 551 -15.93 -12.06 -7.40
C TRP A 551 -16.22 -12.20 -8.89
N GLN A 552 -17.49 -12.47 -9.22
CA GLN A 552 -17.94 -12.58 -10.62
C GLN A 552 -17.67 -11.29 -11.41
N ARG A 553 -17.81 -10.12 -10.78
CA ARG A 553 -17.49 -8.85 -11.43
C ARG A 553 -16.00 -8.61 -11.61
N LEU A 554 -15.16 -8.97 -10.65
CA LEU A 554 -13.70 -8.87 -10.80
C LEU A 554 -13.21 -9.80 -11.91
N GLU A 555 -13.75 -11.02 -11.97
CA GLU A 555 -13.51 -11.97 -13.06
C GLU A 555 -13.96 -11.40 -14.41
N GLN A 556 -15.17 -10.83 -14.48
CA GLN A 556 -15.66 -10.18 -15.70
C GLN A 556 -14.81 -8.96 -16.09
N ALA A 557 -14.31 -8.20 -15.12
CA ALA A 557 -13.40 -7.09 -15.36
C ALA A 557 -12.04 -7.55 -15.89
N LEU A 558 -11.51 -8.69 -15.41
CA LEU A 558 -10.32 -9.34 -15.97
C LEU A 558 -10.57 -9.76 -17.42
N ARG A 559 -11.69 -10.44 -17.70
CA ARG A 559 -12.05 -10.84 -19.07
C ARG A 559 -12.19 -9.64 -20.01
N ASN A 560 -12.78 -8.53 -19.52
CA ASN A 560 -12.90 -7.30 -20.29
C ASN A 560 -11.54 -6.65 -20.63
N GLN A 561 -10.44 -7.02 -19.96
CA GLN A 561 -9.11 -6.56 -20.38
C GLN A 561 -8.72 -7.13 -21.75
N VAL A 562 -9.21 -8.31 -22.13
CA VAL A 562 -9.01 -8.84 -23.48
C VAL A 562 -9.71 -7.96 -24.53
N VAL A 563 -10.92 -7.50 -24.23
CA VAL A 563 -11.64 -6.53 -25.09
C VAL A 563 -10.87 -5.20 -25.19
N PHE A 564 -10.24 -4.77 -24.10
CA PHE A 564 -9.36 -3.60 -24.11
C PHE A 564 -8.13 -3.83 -25.00
N ALA A 565 -7.50 -5.01 -24.93
CA ALA A 565 -6.37 -5.38 -25.80
C ALA A 565 -6.75 -5.38 -27.30
N ILE A 566 -8.01 -5.67 -27.65
CA ILE A 566 -8.52 -5.62 -29.03
C ILE A 566 -8.81 -4.18 -29.49
N SER A 567 -9.50 -3.39 -28.66
CA SER A 567 -10.12 -2.12 -29.07
C SER A 567 -9.28 -0.87 -28.85
N ALA A 568 -8.36 -0.88 -27.87
CA ALA A 568 -7.61 0.32 -27.51
C ALA A 568 -6.54 0.68 -28.56
N PRO A 569 -6.12 1.96 -28.65
CA PRO A 569 -5.08 2.40 -29.57
C PRO A 569 -3.74 1.73 -29.25
N LEU A 570 -2.98 1.35 -30.28
CA LEU A 570 -1.68 0.64 -30.18
C LEU A 570 -0.67 1.38 -29.29
N LYS A 571 -0.70 2.71 -29.30
CA LYS A 571 0.21 3.54 -28.51
C LYS A 571 0.03 3.28 -27.01
N ARG A 572 1.06 2.67 -26.39
CA ARG A 572 1.11 2.31 -24.95
C ARG A 572 0.14 1.20 -24.55
N LEU A 573 -0.32 0.40 -25.50
CA LEU A 573 -1.29 -0.66 -25.25
C LEU A 573 -0.74 -1.74 -24.31
N GLY A 574 0.43 -2.30 -24.63
CA GLY A 574 1.08 -3.35 -23.83
C GLY A 574 1.26 -2.96 -22.36
N SER A 575 1.95 -1.85 -22.12
CA SER A 575 2.20 -1.36 -20.75
C SER A 575 0.90 -1.05 -19.98
N SER A 576 -0.13 -0.51 -20.65
CA SER A 576 -1.39 -0.15 -20.01
C SER A 576 -2.25 -1.37 -19.72
N PHE A 577 -2.26 -2.37 -20.61
CA PHE A 577 -2.96 -3.62 -20.44
C PHE A 577 -2.37 -4.43 -19.27
N GLU A 578 -1.04 -4.56 -19.24
CA GLU A 578 -0.35 -5.31 -18.20
C GLU A 578 -0.51 -4.64 -16.83
N SER A 579 -0.35 -3.32 -16.77
CA SER A 579 -0.57 -2.52 -15.56
C SER A 579 -1.98 -2.69 -15.00
N GLN A 580 -3.01 -2.59 -15.85
CA GLN A 580 -4.42 -2.73 -15.42
C GLN A 580 -4.75 -4.16 -14.97
N THR A 581 -4.28 -5.16 -15.71
CA THR A 581 -4.56 -6.57 -15.41
C THR A 581 -3.94 -6.99 -14.08
N ARG A 582 -2.67 -6.62 -13.83
CA ARG A 582 -1.98 -6.92 -12.57
C ARG A 582 -2.54 -6.13 -11.39
N ASP A 583 -3.00 -4.90 -11.62
CA ASP A 583 -3.69 -4.11 -10.59
C ASP A 583 -5.02 -4.76 -10.16
N LEU A 584 -5.84 -5.16 -11.13
CA LEU A 584 -7.08 -5.91 -10.86
C LEU A 584 -6.80 -7.21 -10.10
N MET A 585 -5.74 -7.94 -10.48
CA MET A 585 -5.33 -9.14 -9.75
C MET A 585 -5.00 -8.84 -8.30
N HIS A 586 -4.20 -7.80 -8.03
CA HIS A 586 -3.83 -7.46 -6.65
C HIS A 586 -5.04 -7.07 -5.81
N GLN A 587 -6.00 -6.33 -6.39
CA GLN A 587 -7.28 -6.03 -5.73
C GLN A 587 -8.05 -7.31 -5.41
N ALA A 588 -8.17 -8.21 -6.39
CA ALA A 588 -8.91 -9.45 -6.25
C ALA A 588 -8.24 -10.40 -5.23
N TYR A 589 -6.91 -10.50 -5.25
CA TYR A 589 -6.14 -11.30 -4.31
C TYR A 589 -6.27 -10.79 -2.87
N GLY A 590 -6.18 -9.47 -2.66
CA GLY A 590 -6.34 -8.85 -1.35
C GLY A 590 -7.76 -8.98 -0.79
N LEU A 591 -8.78 -8.90 -1.63
CA LEU A 591 -10.16 -9.17 -1.22
C LEU A 591 -10.36 -10.68 -0.89
N ALA A 592 -9.61 -11.58 -1.55
CA ALA A 592 -9.82 -13.03 -1.46
C ALA A 592 -9.02 -13.66 -0.31
N THR A 593 -8.37 -12.83 0.51
CA THR A 593 -7.61 -13.24 1.68
C THR A 593 -8.44 -14.16 2.59
N GLY A 594 -7.93 -15.37 2.83
CA GLY A 594 -8.63 -16.41 3.60
C GLY A 594 -9.49 -17.38 2.75
N LYS A 595 -9.51 -17.24 1.42
CA LYS A 595 -10.19 -18.17 0.49
C LYS A 595 -9.23 -18.66 -0.61
N PRO A 596 -8.43 -19.71 -0.34
CA PRO A 596 -7.38 -20.15 -1.27
C PRO A 596 -7.92 -20.62 -2.63
N LEU A 597 -9.12 -21.21 -2.66
CA LEU A 597 -9.74 -21.66 -3.92
C LEU A 597 -10.06 -20.48 -4.86
N VAL A 598 -10.64 -19.41 -4.33
CA VAL A 598 -10.98 -18.21 -5.11
C VAL A 598 -9.70 -17.50 -5.59
N GLN A 599 -8.67 -17.45 -4.74
CA GLN A 599 -7.37 -16.89 -5.13
C GLN A 599 -6.74 -17.66 -6.30
N ARG A 600 -6.79 -19.00 -6.28
CA ARG A 600 -6.30 -19.84 -7.38
C ARG A 600 -7.08 -19.62 -8.67
N GLU A 601 -8.40 -19.53 -8.59
CA GLU A 601 -9.25 -19.31 -9.77
C GLU A 601 -8.98 -17.94 -10.42
N LEU A 602 -8.86 -16.89 -9.62
CA LEU A 602 -8.52 -15.55 -10.10
C LEU A 602 -7.12 -15.49 -10.74
N LEU A 603 -6.14 -16.20 -10.15
CA LEU A 603 -4.80 -16.33 -10.72
C LEU A 603 -4.84 -16.99 -12.09
N ARG A 604 -5.60 -18.08 -12.24
CA ARG A 604 -5.79 -18.75 -13.54
C ARG A 604 -6.39 -17.80 -14.57
N TRP A 605 -7.45 -17.08 -14.22
CA TRP A 605 -8.04 -16.08 -15.11
C TRP A 605 -7.05 -14.99 -15.49
N MET A 606 -6.23 -14.51 -14.56
CA MET A 606 -5.20 -13.52 -14.85
C MET A 606 -4.19 -14.05 -15.88
N PHE A 607 -3.67 -15.27 -15.71
CA PHE A 607 -2.69 -15.83 -16.65
C PHE A 607 -3.28 -15.99 -18.05
N VAL A 608 -4.50 -16.54 -18.16
CA VAL A 608 -5.22 -16.68 -19.44
C VAL A 608 -5.44 -15.32 -20.10
N VAL A 609 -5.89 -14.31 -19.33
CA VAL A 609 -6.09 -12.95 -19.84
C VAL A 609 -4.78 -12.35 -20.31
N LEU A 610 -3.69 -12.49 -19.53
CA LEU A 610 -2.38 -11.97 -19.90
C LEU A 610 -1.87 -12.63 -21.17
N GLU A 611 -1.93 -13.95 -21.31
CA GLU A 611 -1.47 -14.65 -22.49
C GLU A 611 -2.24 -14.27 -23.75
N ILE A 612 -3.58 -14.37 -23.69
CA ILE A 612 -4.45 -14.01 -24.83
C ILE A 612 -4.26 -12.53 -25.17
N GLY A 613 -4.22 -11.66 -24.17
CA GLY A 613 -4.04 -10.23 -24.36
C GLY A 613 -2.70 -9.89 -25.00
N HIS A 614 -1.60 -10.50 -24.56
CA HIS A 614 -0.28 -10.28 -25.17
C HIS A 614 -0.23 -10.81 -26.60
N ALA A 615 -0.76 -12.00 -26.87
CA ALA A 615 -0.84 -12.55 -28.22
C ALA A 615 -1.64 -11.63 -29.17
N ILE A 616 -2.77 -11.09 -28.72
CA ILE A 616 -3.57 -10.12 -29.49
C ILE A 616 -2.77 -8.84 -29.73
N ILE A 617 -2.13 -8.30 -28.70
CA ILE A 617 -1.36 -7.06 -28.82
C ILE A 617 -0.23 -7.23 -29.83
N GLU A 618 0.45 -8.37 -29.80
CA GLU A 618 1.52 -8.70 -30.76
C GLU A 618 1.00 -8.83 -32.18
N LEU A 619 -0.07 -9.60 -32.38
CA LEU A 619 -0.68 -9.77 -33.69
C LEU A 619 -1.07 -8.41 -34.29
N ARG A 620 -1.56 -7.48 -33.45
CA ARG A 620 -1.87 -6.12 -33.89
C ARG A 620 -0.64 -5.27 -34.19
N HIS A 621 0.50 -5.50 -33.52
CA HIS A 621 1.76 -4.83 -33.86
C HIS A 621 2.31 -5.34 -35.19
N GLU A 622 2.34 -6.65 -35.38
CA GLU A 622 2.73 -7.27 -36.65
C GLU A 622 1.83 -6.81 -37.80
N GLN A 623 0.51 -6.79 -37.60
CA GLN A 623 -0.44 -6.29 -38.59
C GLN A 623 -0.20 -4.81 -38.94
N ALA A 624 0.24 -3.99 -37.99
CA ALA A 624 0.57 -2.59 -38.25
C ALA A 624 1.92 -2.39 -38.96
N LEU A 625 2.79 -3.40 -38.94
CA LEU A 625 4.07 -3.42 -39.66
C LEU A 625 3.93 -4.00 -41.08
N LEU A 626 2.86 -4.74 -41.36
CA LEU A 626 2.55 -5.23 -42.70
C LEU A 626 2.20 -4.04 -43.64
N PRO A 627 2.70 -4.06 -44.89
CA PRO A 627 2.56 -2.97 -45.85
C PRO A 627 1.12 -2.73 -46.33
#